data_AF-A0AAD8KHX6-F1
#
_entry.id   AF-A0AAD8KHX6-F1
#
_cell.length_a   1.000
_cell.length_b   1.000
_cell.length_c   1.000
_cell.angle_alpha   90.00
_cell.angle_beta   90.00
_cell.angle_gamma   90.00
#
_symmetry.space_group_name_H-M   'P 1'
#
loop_
_entity.id
_entity.type
_entity.pdbx_description
1 polymer ?
#
loop_
_entity_poly.entity_id
_entity_poly.type
_entity_poly.pdbx_seq_one_letter_code
_entity_poly.pdbx_strand_id
1 'polypeptide(L)'
;MSHIVSNLLEYAANNDFEGFKRSIENDPSAIDEVGLWYVRKKGSKQIVLERRTPLMVASTYGSLSCTALHCAASGGSLDAVEAVKLLLSVGADPNIEDANGHRPVDVIIVPPKLSGVRYALEELLMNEFGGGGSG
;
A
#
# COMPACT_ATOMS: atom_id res chain seq x y z
N MET A 1 -15.93 18.17 13.50
CA MET A 1 -15.10 17.15 12.81
C MET A 1 -13.75 17.22 13.49
N SER A 2 -13.34 16.17 14.21
CA SER A 2 -12.15 16.23 15.07
C SER A 2 -10.90 16.55 14.23
N HIS A 3 -10.06 17.47 14.70
CA HIS A 3 -8.83 17.88 14.00
C HIS A 3 -7.90 16.68 13.70
N ILE A 4 -7.98 15.63 14.51
CA ILE A 4 -7.18 14.41 14.40
C ILE A 4 -7.54 13.58 13.16
N VAL A 5 -8.83 13.46 12.84
CA VAL A 5 -9.29 12.74 11.64
C VAL A 5 -8.79 13.42 10.36
N SER A 6 -8.68 14.75 10.40
CA SER A 6 -8.15 15.55 9.28
C SER A 6 -6.65 15.29 9.10
N ASN A 7 -5.90 15.27 10.20
CA ASN A 7 -4.45 15.02 10.18
C ASN A 7 -4.10 13.60 9.73
N LEU A 8 -4.82 12.58 10.20
CA LEU A 8 -4.62 11.18 9.80
C LEU A 8 -4.81 11.00 8.29
N LEU A 9 -5.84 11.64 7.74
CA LEU A 9 -6.11 11.63 6.32
C LEU A 9 -5.04 12.40 5.53
N GLU A 10 -4.58 13.53 6.08
CA GLU A 10 -3.54 14.35 5.49
C GLU A 10 -2.20 13.61 5.44
N TYR A 11 -1.79 12.93 6.52
CA TYR A 11 -0.60 12.09 6.51
C TYR A 11 -0.73 10.90 5.55
N ALA A 12 -1.89 10.25 5.51
CA ALA A 12 -2.15 9.17 4.57
C ALA A 12 -2.14 9.64 3.10
N ALA A 13 -2.68 10.83 2.82
CA ALA A 13 -2.66 11.45 1.50
C ALA A 13 -1.25 11.90 1.08
N ASN A 14 -0.42 12.30 2.05
CA ASN A 14 0.96 12.73 1.82
C ASN A 14 1.99 11.60 1.96
N ASN A 15 1.56 10.34 2.16
CA ASN A 15 2.44 9.19 2.44
C ASN A 15 3.43 9.43 3.61
N ASP A 16 3.07 10.27 4.57
CA ASP A 16 3.91 10.57 5.74
C ASP A 16 3.72 9.50 6.82
N PHE A 17 4.47 8.40 6.69
CA PHE A 17 4.40 7.27 7.62
C PHE A 17 4.79 7.65 9.06
N GLU A 18 5.82 8.47 9.25
CA GLU A 18 6.29 8.86 10.58
C GLU A 18 5.29 9.80 11.27
N GLY A 19 4.73 10.76 10.52
CA GLY A 19 3.63 11.62 10.98
C GLY A 19 2.38 10.81 11.34
N PHE A 20 2.01 9.86 10.50
CA PHE A 20 0.91 8.93 10.73
C PHE A 20 1.13 8.09 11.99
N LYS A 21 2.31 7.46 12.13
CA LYS A 21 2.68 6.62 13.27
C LYS A 21 2.66 7.41 14.58
N ARG A 22 3.29 8.60 14.62
CA ARG A 22 3.29 9.47 15.80
C ARG A 22 1.88 9.90 16.20
N SER A 23 1.00 10.09 15.21
CA SER A 23 -0.40 10.43 15.46
C SER A 23 -1.19 9.27 16.08
N ILE A 24 -0.89 8.02 15.68
CA ILE A 24 -1.48 6.81 16.28
C ILE A 24 -0.95 6.58 17.70
N GLU A 25 0.35 6.73 17.93
CA GLU A 25 0.97 6.52 19.24
C GLU A 25 0.45 7.52 20.29
N ASN A 26 0.12 8.75 19.88
CA ASN A 26 -0.43 9.77 20.77
C ASN A 26 -1.91 9.56 21.12
N ASP A 27 -2.72 9.04 20.21
CA ASP A 27 -4.14 8.78 20.47
C ASP A 27 -4.66 7.58 19.66
N PRO A 28 -4.51 6.35 20.20
CA PRO A 28 -4.93 5.13 19.55
C PRO A 28 -6.46 4.96 19.52
N SER A 29 -7.22 5.77 20.26
CA SER A 29 -8.69 5.63 20.30
C SER A 29 -9.37 6.28 19.09
N ALA A 30 -8.73 7.27 18.49
CA ALA A 30 -9.26 8.05 17.37
C ALA A 30 -9.22 7.32 16.01
N ILE A 31 -8.39 6.28 15.87
CA ILE A 31 -8.29 5.48 14.63
C ILE A 31 -9.45 4.50 14.44
N ASP A 32 -10.09 4.07 15.53
CA ASP A 32 -11.23 3.14 15.50
C ASP A 32 -12.57 3.86 15.58
N GLU A 33 -12.57 5.19 15.71
CA GLU A 33 -13.79 5.98 15.78
C GLU A 33 -14.53 5.92 14.43
N VAL A 34 -15.66 5.22 14.40
CA VAL A 34 -16.44 5.02 13.18
C VAL A 34 -17.18 6.31 12.80
N GLY A 35 -16.67 7.01 11.78
CA GLY A 35 -17.28 8.20 11.19
C GLY A 35 -18.13 7.90 9.96
N LEU A 36 -18.96 8.87 9.55
CA LEU A 36 -19.65 8.84 8.25
C LEU A 36 -18.76 9.50 7.19
N TRP A 37 -18.45 8.77 6.12
CA TRP A 37 -17.53 9.19 5.07
C TRP A 37 -18.17 9.07 3.68
N TYR A 38 -17.86 10.02 2.81
CA TYR A 38 -18.23 9.94 1.40
C TYR A 38 -17.32 8.95 0.69
N VAL A 39 -17.89 7.86 0.19
CA VAL A 39 -17.17 6.83 -0.54
C VAL A 39 -17.76 6.70 -1.93
N ARG A 40 -16.88 6.63 -2.94
CA ARG A 40 -17.29 6.33 -4.31
C ARG A 40 -17.45 4.82 -4.47
N LYS A 41 -18.64 4.35 -4.82
CA LYS A 41 -18.87 2.93 -5.03
C LYS A 41 -18.24 2.49 -6.36
N LYS A 42 -17.29 1.52 -6.29
CA LYS A 42 -16.55 0.98 -7.45
C LYS A 42 -17.53 0.58 -8.56
N GLY A 43 -17.30 1.05 -9.78
CA GLY A 43 -18.16 0.81 -10.94
C GLY A 43 -19.37 1.76 -11.08
N SER A 44 -19.52 2.76 -10.21
CA SER A 44 -20.58 3.78 -10.32
C SER A 44 -20.05 5.20 -10.13
N LYS A 45 -20.81 6.20 -10.60
CA LYS A 45 -20.58 7.62 -10.28
C LYS A 45 -21.25 8.04 -8.97
N GLN A 46 -21.84 7.09 -8.23
CA GLN A 46 -22.61 7.38 -7.04
C GLN A 46 -21.68 7.51 -5.83
N ILE A 47 -21.82 8.63 -5.13
CA ILE A 47 -21.16 8.89 -3.86
C ILE A 47 -22.17 8.51 -2.77
N VAL A 48 -21.77 7.62 -1.88
CA VAL A 48 -22.60 7.15 -0.77
C VAL A 48 -21.92 7.46 0.56
N LEU A 49 -22.73 7.73 1.59
CA LEU A 49 -22.24 7.87 2.95
C LEU A 49 -22.10 6.48 3.56
N GLU A 50 -20.87 6.06 3.82
CA GLU A 50 -20.58 4.80 4.49
C GLU A 50 -19.95 5.06 5.87
N ARG A 51 -20.27 4.18 6.81
CA ARG A 51 -19.64 4.18 8.13
C ARG A 51 -18.27 3.52 8.02
N ARG A 52 -17.20 4.31 8.17
CA ARG A 52 -15.82 3.82 8.11
C ARG A 52 -14.95 4.47 9.17
N THR A 53 -13.91 3.76 9.57
CA THR A 53 -12.88 4.33 10.42
C THR A 53 -11.91 5.20 9.59
N PRO A 54 -11.28 6.22 10.17
CA PRO A 54 -10.21 6.96 9.51
C PRO A 54 -9.12 6.05 8.96
N LEU A 55 -8.81 4.94 9.65
CA LEU A 55 -7.85 3.93 9.19
C LEU A 55 -8.33 3.22 7.91
N MET A 56 -9.60 2.83 7.83
CA MET A 56 -10.18 2.23 6.63
C MET A 56 -10.19 3.21 5.45
N VAL A 57 -10.42 4.50 5.71
CA VAL A 57 -10.39 5.53 4.66
C VAL A 57 -8.95 5.81 4.25
N ALA A 58 -8.04 5.99 5.20
CA ALA A 58 -6.60 6.13 4.96
C ALA A 58 -6.04 4.95 4.17
N SER A 59 -6.42 3.70 4.44
CA SER A 59 -6.00 2.54 3.64
C SER A 59 -6.68 2.44 2.27
N THR A 60 -7.88 3.01 2.11
CA THR A 60 -8.58 3.07 0.81
C THR A 60 -8.00 4.15 -0.11
N TYR A 61 -7.46 5.25 0.45
CA TYR A 61 -7.05 6.45 -0.30
C TYR A 61 -5.57 6.83 -0.16
N GLY A 62 -4.94 6.54 0.98
CA GLY A 62 -3.50 6.54 1.19
C GLY A 62 -2.98 5.12 0.99
N SER A 63 -2.38 4.87 -0.17
CA SER A 63 -2.02 3.51 -0.58
C SER A 63 -0.84 2.99 0.24
N LEU A 64 -1.10 2.53 1.47
CA LEU A 64 -0.16 1.74 2.25
C LEU A 64 0.28 0.50 1.48
N SER A 65 -0.55 -0.05 0.60
CA SER A 65 -0.20 -1.12 -0.34
C SER A 65 0.82 -0.68 -1.39
N CYS A 66 0.65 0.52 -1.96
CA CYS A 66 1.63 1.13 -2.86
C CYS A 66 2.96 1.29 -2.13
N THR A 67 2.96 1.98 -0.99
CA THR A 67 4.16 2.20 -0.19
C THR A 67 4.79 0.88 0.26
N ALA A 68 4.00 -0.10 0.68
CA ALA A 68 4.51 -1.40 1.12
C ALA A 68 5.18 -2.19 -0.02
N LEU A 69 4.61 -2.21 -1.23
CA LEU A 69 5.27 -2.86 -2.37
C LEU A 69 6.55 -2.14 -2.78
N HIS A 70 6.55 -0.80 -2.80
CA HIS A 70 7.75 -0.01 -3.12
C HIS A 70 8.84 -0.22 -2.07
N CYS A 71 8.49 -0.19 -0.78
CA CYS A 71 9.42 -0.47 0.30
C CYS A 71 9.95 -1.90 0.23
N ALA A 72 9.09 -2.90 0.00
CA ALA A 72 9.51 -4.28 -0.14
C ALA A 72 10.45 -4.46 -1.34
N ALA A 73 10.13 -3.88 -2.51
CA ALA A 73 10.98 -3.94 -3.70
C ALA A 73 12.35 -3.25 -3.48
N SER A 74 12.40 -2.18 -2.70
CA SER A 74 13.67 -1.52 -2.31
C SER A 74 14.51 -2.33 -1.29
N GLY A 75 13.93 -3.36 -0.68
CA GLY A 75 14.59 -4.23 0.28
C GLY A 75 15.54 -5.20 -0.41
N GLY A 76 16.84 -4.96 -0.31
CA GLY A 76 17.87 -5.82 -0.92
C GLY A 76 18.10 -7.17 -0.21
N SER A 77 17.07 -7.85 0.31
CA SER A 77 17.20 -9.09 1.10
C SER A 77 16.23 -10.19 0.64
N LEU A 78 16.44 -11.43 1.10
CA LEU A 78 15.51 -12.53 0.83
C LEU A 78 14.12 -12.30 1.46
N ASP A 79 14.07 -11.59 2.59
CA ASP A 79 12.80 -11.24 3.25
C ASP A 79 11.94 -10.32 2.39
N ALA A 80 12.55 -9.52 1.52
CA ALA A 80 11.83 -8.68 0.56
C ALA A 80 11.04 -9.49 -0.46
N VAL A 81 11.59 -10.61 -0.94
CA VAL A 81 10.90 -11.51 -1.87
C VAL A 81 9.64 -12.07 -1.22
N GLU A 82 9.75 -12.50 0.04
CA GLU A 82 8.61 -13.07 0.77
C GLU A 82 7.57 -12.00 1.11
N ALA A 83 8.00 -10.79 1.47
CA ALA A 83 7.11 -9.65 1.66
C ALA A 83 6.33 -9.30 0.38
N VAL A 84 7.00 -9.25 -0.78
CA VAL A 84 6.33 -9.01 -2.07
C VAL A 84 5.32 -10.11 -2.36
N LYS A 85 5.67 -11.39 -2.20
CA LYS A 85 4.71 -12.51 -2.39
C LYS A 85 3.49 -12.38 -1.49
N LEU A 86 3.70 -12.07 -0.21
CA LEU A 86 2.59 -11.92 0.74
C LEU A 86 1.69 -10.76 0.33
N LEU A 87 2.26 -9.61 -0.04
CA LEU A 87 1.52 -8.43 -0.50
C LEU A 87 0.72 -8.72 -1.78
N LEU A 88 1.31 -9.44 -2.75
CA LEU A 88 0.61 -9.88 -3.95
C LEU A 88 -0.52 -10.86 -3.61
N SER A 89 -0.30 -11.80 -2.69
CA SER A 89 -1.31 -12.79 -2.27
C SER A 89 -2.55 -12.17 -1.61
N VAL A 90 -2.41 -10.99 -0.99
CA VAL A 90 -3.55 -10.23 -0.44
C VAL A 90 -4.18 -9.29 -1.46
N GLY A 91 -3.76 -9.37 -2.73
CA GLY A 91 -4.33 -8.65 -3.86
C GLY A 91 -3.77 -7.24 -4.07
N ALA A 92 -2.55 -6.98 -3.58
CA ALA A 92 -1.88 -5.73 -3.89
C ALA A 92 -1.50 -5.67 -5.39
N ASP A 93 -1.69 -4.51 -6.00
CA ASP A 93 -1.44 -4.31 -7.42
C ASP A 93 0.06 -4.12 -7.69
N PRO A 94 0.74 -5.02 -8.43
CA PRO A 94 2.16 -4.88 -8.78
C PRO A 94 2.43 -3.73 -9.74
N ASN A 95 1.40 -3.19 -10.39
CA ASN A 95 1.50 -2.08 -11.32
C ASN A 95 1.11 -0.74 -10.69
N ILE A 96 0.91 -0.70 -9.37
CA ILE A 96 0.56 0.52 -8.67
C ILE A 96 1.69 1.55 -8.81
N GLU A 97 1.36 2.79 -9.14
CA GLU A 97 2.33 3.87 -9.25
C GLU A 97 2.39 4.65 -7.92
N ASP A 98 3.61 4.98 -7.45
CA ASP A 98 3.82 5.89 -6.34
C ASP A 98 3.53 7.34 -6.72
N ALA A 99 3.72 8.26 -5.77
CA ALA A 99 3.53 9.69 -6.00
C ALA A 99 4.49 10.29 -7.06
N ASN A 100 5.56 9.57 -7.43
CA ASN A 100 6.52 9.97 -8.45
C ASN A 100 6.23 9.32 -9.82
N GLY A 101 5.20 8.49 -9.93
CA GLY A 101 4.89 7.72 -11.13
C GLY A 101 5.78 6.50 -11.34
N HIS A 102 6.50 6.05 -10.30
CA HIS A 102 7.28 4.82 -10.35
C HIS A 102 6.42 3.63 -9.95
N ARG A 103 6.68 2.47 -10.56
CA ARG A 103 6.13 1.18 -10.13
C ARG A 103 7.09 0.53 -9.12
N PRO A 104 6.63 -0.48 -8.33
CA PRO A 104 7.50 -1.21 -7.41
C PRO A 104 8.75 -1.77 -8.09
N VAL A 105 8.63 -2.22 -9.34
CA VAL A 105 9.75 -2.77 -10.11
C VAL A 105 10.82 -1.71 -10.44
N ASP A 106 10.43 -0.44 -10.56
CA ASP A 106 11.35 0.66 -10.92
C ASP A 106 12.21 1.09 -9.73
N VAL A 107 11.78 0.79 -8.50
CA VAL A 107 12.47 1.14 -7.25
C VAL A 107 13.26 -0.04 -6.65
N ILE A 108 13.48 -1.12 -7.41
CA ILE A 108 14.27 -2.27 -6.96
C ILE A 108 15.73 -1.84 -6.74
N ILE A 109 16.15 -1.80 -5.48
CA ILE A 109 17.51 -1.44 -5.09
C ILE A 109 18.17 -2.66 -4.43
N VAL A 110 18.73 -3.53 -5.27
CA VAL A 110 19.40 -4.76 -4.82
C VAL A 110 20.89 -4.70 -5.20
N PRO A 111 21.82 -4.94 -4.27
CA PRO A 111 23.25 -4.96 -4.57
C PRO A 111 23.57 -5.98 -5.68
N PRO A 112 24.54 -5.70 -6.58
CA PRO A 112 24.93 -6.63 -7.64
C PRO A 112 25.33 -8.03 -7.17
N LYS A 113 25.78 -8.13 -5.90
CA LYS A 113 26.14 -9.38 -5.22
C LYS A 113 24.94 -10.29 -4.91
N LEU A 114 23.72 -9.76 -4.96
CA LEU A 114 22.45 -10.45 -4.68
C LEU A 114 21.57 -10.49 -5.94
N SER A 115 22.19 -10.74 -7.10
CA SER A 115 21.51 -10.82 -8.40
C SER A 115 20.34 -11.82 -8.43
N GLY A 116 20.41 -12.90 -7.64
CA GLY A 116 19.29 -13.84 -7.49
C GLY A 116 18.04 -13.23 -6.84
N VAL A 117 18.22 -12.37 -5.84
CA VAL A 117 17.11 -11.65 -5.18
C VAL A 117 16.49 -10.64 -6.15
N ARG A 118 17.34 -9.92 -6.88
CA ARG A 118 16.89 -8.96 -7.90
C ARG A 118 16.01 -9.62 -8.95
N TYR A 119 16.48 -10.74 -9.50
CA TYR A 119 15.74 -11.48 -10.53
C TYR A 119 14.39 -11.99 -10.01
N ALA A 120 14.35 -12.51 -8.78
CA ALA A 120 13.11 -12.98 -8.17
C ALA A 120 12.08 -11.84 -7.96
N LEU A 121 12.52 -10.66 -7.53
CA LEU A 121 11.65 -9.49 -7.37
C LEU A 121 11.13 -8.99 -8.72
N GLU A 122 11.99 -8.91 -9.73
CA GLU A 122 11.60 -8.54 -11.10
C GLU A 122 10.56 -9.52 -11.67
N GLU A 123 10.77 -10.83 -11.50
CA GLU A 123 9.84 -11.85 -11.99
C GLU A 123 8.46 -11.72 -11.31
N LEU A 124 8.41 -11.59 -9.98
CA LEU A 124 7.16 -11.47 -9.24
C LEU A 124 6.36 -10.20 -9.60
N LEU A 125 7.05 -9.09 -9.85
CA LEU A 125 6.43 -7.80 -10.15
C LEU A 125 6.09 -7.61 -11.64
N MET A 126 6.73 -8.38 -12.54
CA MET A 126 6.44 -8.34 -13.99
C MET A 126 5.41 -9.38 -14.43
N ASN A 127 5.18 -10.45 -13.66
CA ASN A 127 4.47 -11.64 -14.13
C ASN A 127 3.13 -11.87 -13.42
N GLU A 128 2.10 -11.09 -13.76
CA GLU A 128 0.70 -11.47 -13.53
C GLU A 128 0.00 -11.49 -14.89
N PHE A 129 0.13 -12.61 -15.62
CA PHE A 129 -0.97 -13.32 -16.29
C PHE A 129 -0.43 -14.57 -17.02
N GLY A 130 -0.64 -15.73 -16.40
CA GLY A 130 -0.43 -17.05 -17.02
C GLY A 130 -1.09 -18.15 -16.21
N GLY A 131 -2.43 -18.20 -16.20
CA GLY A 131 -3.16 -19.33 -15.64
C GLY A 131 -2.91 -20.62 -16.43
N GLY A 132 -2.85 -21.75 -15.71
CA GLY A 132 -3.13 -23.09 -16.22
C GLY A 132 -1.93 -23.85 -16.82
N GLY A 133 -1.41 -24.82 -16.06
CA GLY A 133 -0.53 -25.87 -16.56
C GLY A 133 -0.74 -27.14 -15.75
N SER A 134 -1.67 -27.96 -16.21
CA SER A 134 -1.94 -29.31 -15.72
C SER A 134 -0.68 -30.19 -15.82
N GLY A 135 -0.46 -31.02 -14.81
CA GLY A 135 0.45 -32.16 -14.80
C GLY A 135 -0.11 -33.23 -13.87
#